data_AF-A0A6L5Z138-F1
#
_entry.id   AF-A0A6L5Z138-F1
#
_cell.length_a   1.000
_cell.length_b   1.000
_cell.length_c   1.000
_cell.angle_alpha   90.00
_cell.angle_beta   90.00
_cell.angle_gamma   90.00
#
_symmetry.space_group_name_H-M   'P 1'
#
loop_
_entity.id
_entity.type
_entity.pdbx_description
1 polymer ?
#
loop_
_entity_poly.entity_id
_entity_poly.type
_entity_poly.pdbx_seq_one_letter_code
_entity_poly.pdbx_strand_id
1 'polypeptide(L)'
;MTYAQDEASPDAALFTPHHRTAGNARSADRNSECGPETTVHGFVPDCGTVMDFVAYALKRPDRQRALAEHLCALQARQQARFAALPADARQDDWVLTRHERLLRVNQASHDAALRIVQQMRQPSVAS
;
A
#
# COMPACT_ATOMS: atom_id res chain seq x y z
N MET A 1 -4.10 44.77 43.33
CA MET A 1 -5.41 44.34 42.78
C MET A 1 -5.46 44.86 41.36
N THR A 2 -5.47 43.95 40.39
CA THR A 2 -5.37 44.25 38.95
C THR A 2 -6.79 44.29 38.36
N TYR A 3 -7.08 45.28 37.52
CA TYR A 3 -8.36 45.44 36.83
C TYR A 3 -8.48 44.45 35.67
N ALA A 4 -9.65 43.84 35.50
CA ALA A 4 -10.10 43.23 34.26
C ALA A 4 -11.50 43.79 33.94
N GLN A 5 -11.56 44.58 32.87
CA GLN A 5 -12.74 45.08 32.16
C GLN A 5 -13.25 43.96 31.21
N ASP A 6 -14.55 43.64 31.21
CA ASP A 6 -15.57 44.09 30.21
C ASP A 6 -15.48 43.17 28.94
N GLU A 7 -16.49 42.46 28.42
CA GLU A 7 -17.89 42.76 28.08
C GLU A 7 -18.71 41.44 27.97
N ALA A 8 -19.91 41.33 28.55
CA ALA A 8 -21.26 41.42 27.93
C ALA A 8 -21.57 40.41 26.79
N SER A 9 -22.37 39.34 27.00
CA SER A 9 -23.86 39.23 27.01
C SER A 9 -24.46 38.81 25.62
N PRO A 10 -25.76 38.45 25.46
CA PRO A 10 -26.24 37.05 25.42
C PRO A 10 -27.19 36.72 24.22
N ASP A 11 -27.84 35.54 24.30
CA ASP A 11 -29.22 35.21 23.82
C ASP A 11 -29.42 34.22 22.65
N ALA A 12 -30.53 33.49 22.78
CA ALA A 12 -31.32 32.70 21.82
C ALA A 12 -30.71 31.41 21.24
N ALA A 13 -31.03 30.23 21.78
CA ALA A 13 -32.28 29.46 21.58
C ALA A 13 -32.44 28.84 20.18
N LEU A 14 -32.68 27.52 20.15
CA LEU A 14 -33.74 26.81 19.40
C LEU A 14 -33.30 25.41 18.91
N PHE A 15 -34.25 24.46 19.03
CA PHE A 15 -34.33 23.11 18.43
C PHE A 15 -33.67 21.89 19.13
N THR A 16 -34.41 21.28 20.05
CA THR A 16 -34.72 19.81 20.03
C THR A 16 -35.71 19.51 18.86
N PRO A 17 -36.07 18.28 18.42
CA PRO A 17 -36.24 17.02 19.22
C PRO A 17 -36.18 15.64 18.46
N HIS A 18 -36.50 14.56 19.21
CA HIS A 18 -37.05 13.23 18.79
C HIS A 18 -36.13 12.23 18.04
N HIS A 19 -36.16 10.90 18.22
CA HIS A 19 -37.14 9.98 18.80
C HIS A 19 -36.40 8.68 19.22
N ARG A 20 -36.67 8.18 20.42
CA ARG A 20 -36.40 6.78 20.81
C ARG A 20 -37.64 5.99 20.44
N THR A 21 -37.56 5.07 19.49
CA THR A 21 -38.55 3.98 19.36
C THR A 21 -37.92 2.78 18.67
N ALA A 22 -37.89 1.68 19.41
CA ALA A 22 -37.52 0.36 18.96
C ALA A 22 -38.48 -0.14 17.87
N GLY A 23 -37.93 -0.84 16.88
CA GLY A 23 -38.67 -1.42 15.76
C GLY A 23 -37.93 -2.63 15.18
N ASN A 24 -37.92 -3.69 15.98
CA ASN A 24 -37.82 -5.11 15.64
C ASN A 24 -37.90 -5.47 14.13
N ALA A 25 -36.88 -6.15 13.57
CA ALA A 25 -37.03 -7.35 12.73
C ALA A 25 -35.72 -7.85 12.09
N ARG A 26 -35.34 -9.07 12.50
CA ARG A 26 -34.86 -10.18 11.66
C ARG A 26 -33.48 -10.11 10.98
N SER A 27 -32.65 -11.05 11.43
CA SER A 27 -31.58 -11.77 10.73
C SER A 27 -31.44 -11.56 9.22
N ALA A 28 -30.24 -11.15 8.82
CA ALA A 28 -29.51 -11.62 7.63
C ALA A 28 -28.04 -11.29 7.87
N ASP A 29 -27.19 -12.27 8.16
CA ASP A 29 -26.24 -12.86 7.20
C ASP A 29 -25.42 -11.80 6.42
N ARG A 30 -24.11 -11.81 6.71
CA ARG A 30 -22.96 -11.48 5.84
C ARG A 30 -22.57 -10.01 5.59
N ASN A 31 -21.28 -9.82 5.82
CA ASN A 31 -20.34 -8.94 5.11
C ASN A 31 -20.37 -7.43 5.42
N SER A 32 -19.14 -6.90 5.48
CA SER A 32 -18.78 -5.50 5.24
C SER A 32 -19.07 -4.52 6.37
N GLU A 33 -18.22 -4.55 7.39
CA GLU A 33 -17.76 -3.30 7.99
C GLU A 33 -16.31 -3.06 7.56
N CYS A 34 -16.17 -2.62 6.31
CA CYS A 34 -15.02 -1.80 5.91
C CYS A 34 -15.08 -0.54 6.76
N GLY A 35 -14.09 -0.36 7.64
CA GLY A 35 -13.82 0.93 8.25
C GLY A 35 -13.60 2.00 7.17
N PRO A 36 -13.68 3.30 7.53
CA PRO A 36 -13.60 4.39 6.55
C PRO A 36 -12.31 4.26 5.76
N GLU A 37 -12.47 3.93 4.48
CA GLU A 37 -11.40 3.90 3.50
C GLU A 37 -10.91 5.33 3.32
N THR A 38 -9.93 5.74 4.13
CA THR A 38 -9.03 6.83 3.76
C THR A 38 -8.22 6.32 2.57
N THR A 39 -8.87 6.29 1.41
CA THR A 39 -8.26 6.02 0.13
C THR A 39 -7.33 7.20 -0.12
N VAL A 40 -6.07 7.06 0.27
CA VAL A 40 -4.99 7.90 -0.23
C VAL A 40 -4.90 7.61 -1.73
N HIS A 41 -5.73 8.29 -2.51
CA HIS A 41 -5.74 8.28 -3.96
C HIS A 41 -4.34 8.70 -4.44
N GLY A 42 -3.53 7.73 -4.86
CA GLY A 42 -2.25 8.04 -5.51
C GLY A 42 -1.15 7.02 -5.33
N PHE A 43 -1.22 6.14 -4.31
CA PHE A 43 -0.19 5.11 -4.13
C PHE A 43 -0.54 3.84 -4.90
N VAL A 44 -0.37 3.86 -6.22
CA VAL A 44 -0.34 2.62 -7.01
C VAL A 44 1.04 1.98 -6.76
N PRO A 45 1.11 0.83 -6.08
CA PRO A 45 2.39 0.18 -5.85
C PRO A 45 2.87 -0.48 -7.15
N ASP A 46 4.05 -0.10 -7.62
CA ASP A 46 4.71 -0.85 -8.70
C ASP A 46 5.32 -2.11 -8.09
N CYS A 47 4.53 -3.18 -8.01
CA CYS A 47 5.08 -4.52 -7.79
C CYS A 47 5.41 -5.15 -9.15
N GLY A 48 6.64 -5.65 -9.29
CA GLY A 48 7.03 -6.42 -10.47
C GLY A 48 6.55 -7.85 -10.30
N THR A 49 5.82 -8.39 -11.28
CA THR A 49 5.42 -9.79 -11.25
C THR A 49 6.57 -10.70 -11.67
N VAL A 50 6.54 -11.98 -11.27
CA VAL A 50 7.52 -12.98 -11.72
C VAL A 50 7.65 -13.00 -13.24
N MET A 51 6.52 -12.87 -13.95
CA MET A 51 6.49 -12.89 -15.41
C MET A 51 7.12 -11.63 -16.02
N ASP A 52 6.98 -10.46 -15.38
CA ASP A 52 7.66 -9.24 -15.82
C ASP A 52 9.18 -9.39 -15.73
N PHE A 53 9.66 -9.94 -14.60
CA PHE A 53 11.08 -10.24 -14.40
C PHE A 53 11.62 -11.23 -15.44
N VAL A 54 10.90 -12.33 -15.67
CA VAL A 54 11.30 -13.34 -16.67
C VAL A 54 11.29 -12.75 -18.08
N ALA A 55 10.23 -12.03 -18.47
CA ALA A 55 10.12 -11.39 -19.77
C ALA A 55 11.22 -10.34 -20.00
N TYR A 56 11.58 -9.59 -18.97
CA TYR A 56 12.69 -8.65 -19.01
C TYR A 56 14.04 -9.36 -19.20
N ALA A 57 14.27 -10.45 -18.47
CA ALA A 57 15.51 -11.21 -18.52
C ALA A 57 15.73 -11.90 -19.89
N LEU A 58 14.67 -12.47 -20.48
CA LEU A 58 14.76 -13.21 -21.74
C LEU A 58 15.18 -12.34 -22.94
N LYS A 59 14.96 -11.02 -22.87
CA LYS A 59 15.38 -10.06 -23.90
C LYS A 59 16.86 -9.69 -23.85
N ARG A 60 17.62 -10.21 -22.87
CA ARG A 60 19.01 -9.82 -22.62
C ARG A 60 19.97 -11.00 -22.70
N PRO A 61 21.23 -10.78 -23.14
CA PRO A 61 22.23 -11.84 -23.23
C PRO A 61 22.61 -12.37 -21.85
N ASP A 62 22.84 -11.47 -20.88
CA ASP A 62 23.05 -11.83 -19.49
C ASP A 62 21.76 -11.69 -18.69
N ARG A 63 21.01 -12.79 -18.65
CA ARG A 63 19.71 -12.87 -17.98
C ARG A 63 19.79 -12.67 -16.46
N GLN A 64 20.89 -13.08 -15.82
CA GLN A 64 21.03 -12.95 -14.36
C GLN A 64 21.33 -11.51 -13.98
N ARG A 65 22.28 -10.87 -14.67
CA ARG A 65 22.54 -9.44 -14.50
C ARG A 65 21.30 -8.59 -14.82
N ALA A 66 20.56 -8.96 -15.87
CA ALA A 66 19.30 -8.30 -16.20
C ALA A 66 18.28 -8.32 -15.06
N LEU A 67 18.08 -9.48 -14.42
CA LEU A 67 17.16 -9.60 -13.29
C LEU A 67 17.58 -8.70 -12.11
N ALA A 68 18.87 -8.68 -11.78
CA ALA A 68 19.39 -7.83 -10.71
C ALA A 68 19.22 -6.33 -11.02
N GLU A 69 19.54 -5.91 -12.25
CA GLU A 69 19.32 -4.52 -12.70
C GLU A 69 17.84 -4.14 -12.65
N HIS A 70 16.95 -5.05 -13.03
CA HIS A 70 15.51 -4.81 -12.99
C HIS A 70 14.99 -4.65 -11.56
N LEU A 71 15.43 -5.52 -10.64
CA LEU A 71 15.08 -5.42 -9.22
C LEU A 71 15.57 -4.10 -8.63
N CYS A 72 16.81 -3.72 -8.92
CA CYS A 72 17.41 -2.47 -8.43
C CYS A 72 16.61 -1.26 -8.94
N ALA A 73 16.27 -1.21 -10.22
CA ALA A 73 15.48 -0.13 -10.80
C ALA A 73 14.09 -0.04 -10.18
N LEU A 74 13.44 -1.18 -9.92
CA LEU A 74 12.11 -1.24 -9.33
C LEU A 74 12.13 -0.76 -7.87
N GLN A 75 13.11 -1.23 -7.07
CA GLN A 75 13.27 -0.80 -5.68
C GLN A 75 13.66 0.68 -5.58
N ALA A 76 14.50 1.19 -6.49
CA ALA A 76 14.86 2.61 -6.53
C ALA A 76 13.63 3.50 -6.79
N ARG A 77 12.75 3.11 -7.72
CA ARG A 77 11.48 3.83 -7.96
C ARG A 77 10.57 3.79 -6.74
N GLN A 78 10.49 2.64 -6.08
CA GLN A 78 9.67 2.46 -4.89
C GLN A 78 10.19 3.30 -3.71
N GLN A 79 11.50 3.36 -3.52
CA GLN A 79 12.13 4.23 -2.53
C GLN A 79 11.92 5.71 -2.85
N ALA A 80 12.04 6.11 -4.12
CA ALA A 80 11.77 7.49 -4.53
C ALA A 80 10.31 7.90 -4.25
N ARG A 81 9.35 7.01 -4.55
CA ARG A 81 7.92 7.23 -4.23
C ARG A 81 7.69 7.36 -2.72
N PHE A 82 8.29 6.47 -1.93
CA PHE A 82 8.20 6.54 -0.47
C PHE A 82 8.83 7.82 0.08
N ALA A 83 10.00 8.22 -0.42
CA ALA A 83 10.69 9.44 -0.02
C ALA A 83 9.92 10.72 -0.40
N ALA A 84 9.13 10.69 -1.47
CA ALA A 84 8.27 11.78 -1.90
C ALA A 84 7.03 11.98 -1.00
N LEU A 85 6.72 11.03 -0.11
CA LEU A 85 5.61 11.16 0.82
C LEU A 85 5.90 12.22 1.90
N PRO A 86 4.87 12.94 2.37
CA PRO A 86 4.95 13.80 3.55
C PRO A 86 5.56 13.08 4.77
N ALA A 87 6.22 13.82 5.66
CA ALA A 87 6.97 13.23 6.78
C ALA A 87 6.09 12.49 7.79
N ASP A 88 4.88 12.99 8.02
CA ASP A 88 3.80 12.36 8.79
C ASP A 88 3.33 11.06 8.13
N ALA A 89 3.08 11.09 6.81
CA ALA A 89 2.67 9.89 6.08
C ALA A 89 3.77 8.80 6.03
N ARG A 90 5.05 9.17 6.07
CA ARG A 90 6.17 8.22 6.15
C ARG A 90 6.33 7.57 7.53
N GLN A 91 5.75 8.18 8.57
CA GLN A 91 5.75 7.66 9.94
C GLN A 91 4.51 6.83 10.23
N ASP A 92 3.51 6.85 9.34
CA ASP A 92 2.32 6.02 9.45
C ASP A 92 2.68 4.53 9.32
N ASP A 93 2.30 3.74 10.34
CA ASP A 93 2.60 2.31 10.44
C ASP A 93 2.05 1.51 9.26
N TRP A 94 0.88 1.88 8.75
CA TRP A 94 0.28 1.20 7.60
C TRP A 94 1.09 1.47 6.33
N VAL A 95 1.54 2.72 6.14
CA VAL A 95 2.40 3.09 5.00
C VAL A 95 3.74 2.37 5.06
N LEU A 96 4.38 2.33 6.23
CA LEU A 96 5.64 1.61 6.46
C LEU A 96 5.49 0.12 6.18
N THR A 97 4.48 -0.52 6.78
CA THR A 97 4.19 -1.95 6.59
C THR A 97 3.95 -2.27 5.12
N ARG A 98 3.20 -1.41 4.41
CA ARG A 98 2.93 -1.57 2.99
C ARG A 98 4.20 -1.41 2.15
N HIS A 99 5.04 -0.43 2.45
CA HIS A 99 6.32 -0.21 1.77
C HIS A 99 7.23 -1.44 1.91
N GLU A 100 7.42 -1.93 3.14
CA GLU A 100 8.23 -3.13 3.39
C GLU A 100 7.69 -4.37 2.68
N ARG A 101 6.36 -4.57 2.73
CA ARG A 101 5.72 -5.70 2.05
C ARG A 101 6.02 -5.68 0.55
N LEU A 102 6.01 -4.50 -0.08
CA LEU A 102 6.33 -4.37 -1.51
C LEU A 102 7.78 -4.70 -1.82
N LEU A 103 8.72 -4.25 -0.98
CA LEU A 103 10.13 -4.64 -1.13
C LEU A 103 10.31 -6.15 -1.06
N ARG A 104 9.65 -6.81 -0.11
CA ARG A 104 9.67 -8.28 0.04
C ARG A 104 9.05 -9.00 -1.15
N VAL A 105 7.92 -8.50 -1.67
CA VAL A 105 7.26 -9.08 -2.87
C VAL A 105 8.14 -8.94 -4.11
N ASN A 106 8.80 -7.80 -4.29
CA ASN A 106 9.73 -7.59 -5.40
C ASN A 106 10.93 -8.54 -5.32
N GLN A 107 11.48 -8.74 -4.13
CA GLN A 107 12.57 -9.69 -3.90
C GLN A 107 12.11 -11.13 -4.18
N ALA A 108 10.96 -11.55 -3.65
CA ALA A 108 10.43 -12.88 -3.88
C ALA A 108 10.16 -13.15 -5.37
N SER A 109 9.69 -12.14 -6.10
CA SER A 109 9.44 -12.23 -7.54
C SER A 109 10.74 -12.35 -8.34
N HIS A 110 11.77 -11.59 -7.98
CA HIS A 110 13.12 -11.73 -8.52
C HIS A 110 13.67 -13.14 -8.30
N ASP A 111 13.58 -13.67 -7.08
CA ASP A 111 14.15 -14.98 -6.74
C ASP A 111 13.43 -16.12 -7.48
N ALA A 112 12.11 -16.02 -7.61
CA ALA A 112 11.32 -16.94 -8.43
C ALA A 112 11.72 -16.88 -9.91
N ALA A 113 11.88 -15.68 -10.47
CA ALA A 113 12.31 -15.49 -11.85
C ALA A 113 13.73 -16.03 -12.08
N LEU A 114 14.63 -15.85 -11.12
CA LEU A 114 15.99 -16.39 -11.18
C LEU A 114 15.99 -17.92 -11.27
N ARG A 115 15.17 -18.59 -10.45
CA ARG A 115 15.01 -20.06 -10.52
C ARG A 115 14.53 -20.52 -11.89
N ILE A 116 13.53 -19.85 -12.46
CA ILE A 116 13.01 -20.17 -13.80
C ILE A 116 14.11 -20.00 -14.86
N VAL A 117 14.83 -18.87 -14.84
CA VAL A 117 15.93 -18.60 -15.78
C VAL A 117 17.06 -19.62 -15.67
N GLN A 118 17.38 -20.09 -14.46
CA GLN A 118 18.37 -21.13 -14.22
C GLN A 118 17.91 -22.50 -14.73
N GLN A 119 16.64 -22.86 -14.52
CA GLN A 119 16.06 -24.11 -15.04
C GLN A 119 16.08 -24.14 -16.57
N MET A 120 15.80 -23.01 -17.23
CA MET A 120 15.89 -22.91 -18.70
C MET A 120 17.31 -23.04 -19.25
N ARG A 121 18.36 -22.88 -18.42
CA ARG A 121 19.75 -23.10 -18.83
C ARG A 121 20.18 -24.55 -18.74
N GLN A 122 19.47 -25.39 -17.99
CA GLN A 122 19.80 -26.81 -17.92
C GLN A 122 19.30 -27.48 -19.21
N PRO A 123 20.17 -28.06 -20.06
CA PRO A 123 19.71 -28.93 -21.11
C PRO A 123 18.97 -30.08 -20.43
N SER A 124 17.73 -30.32 -20.83
CA SER A 124 16.97 -31.49 -20.41
C SER A 124 17.81 -32.72 -20.79
N VAL A 125 18.53 -33.27 -19.82
CA VAL A 125 19.08 -34.62 -19.92
C VAL A 125 17.88 -35.54 -19.79
N ALA A 126 17.22 -35.75 -20.92
CA ALA A 126 16.23 -36.81 -21.10
C ALA A 126 16.96 -38.12 -20.75
N SER A 127 16.53 -38.74 -19.66
CA SER A 127 16.85 -40.13 -19.33
C SER A 127 15.87 -41.05 -20.05
#